data_AF-A0A661ZD86-F1
#
_entry.id   AF-A0A661ZD86-F1
#
_cell.length_a   1.000
_cell.length_b   1.000
_cell.length_c   1.000
_cell.angle_alpha   90.00
_cell.angle_beta   90.00
_cell.angle_gamma   90.00
#
_symmetry.space_group_name_H-M   'P 1'
#
loop_
_entity.id
_entity.type
_entity.pdbx_description
1 polymer ?
#
loop_
_entity_poly.entity_id
_entity_poly.type
_entity_poly.pdbx_seq_one_letter_code
_entity_poly.pdbx_strand_id
1 'polypeptide(L)'
;MTKRGNYRQYFFAIMVVSVLLSSFPNAYGQLVINEICPRNSDVLPDEDNSFNDWFEILNTSDDPINLNGWYVSDNISNPEKWAFPSFILPPDSHLVVIADRENKKAIVDHWETIVHAEEIWKYWLPFENMDPVWKTLNYDDSLWLEGQGGFGRGDGDDNTILP
;
A
#
# COMPACT_ATOMS: atom_id res chain seq x y z
N MET A 1 -50.37 -58.60 17.75
CA MET A 1 -50.62 -57.13 17.82
C MET A 1 -49.27 -56.44 18.00
N THR A 2 -48.60 -56.10 16.90
CA THR A 2 -47.20 -55.63 16.92
C THR A 2 -47.18 -54.12 16.74
N LYS A 3 -46.74 -53.39 17.77
CA LYS A 3 -46.61 -51.92 17.74
C LYS A 3 -45.54 -51.52 16.71
N ARG A 4 -45.96 -50.86 15.62
CA ARG A 4 -45.05 -50.17 14.68
C ARG A 4 -44.39 -49.00 15.41
N GLY A 5 -43.07 -49.05 15.59
CA GLY A 5 -42.27 -47.99 16.21
C GLY A 5 -42.10 -46.76 15.30
N ASN A 6 -42.11 -45.57 15.91
CA ASN A 6 -42.01 -44.26 15.26
C ASN A 6 -40.56 -43.92 14.85
N TYR A 7 -39.97 -44.67 13.94
CA TYR A 7 -38.59 -44.42 13.46
C TYR A 7 -38.44 -43.14 12.63
N ARG A 8 -39.54 -42.57 12.12
CA ARG A 8 -39.53 -41.36 11.27
C ARG A 8 -39.22 -40.06 12.03
N GLN A 9 -39.52 -40.01 13.33
CA GLN A 9 -39.31 -38.80 14.15
C GLN A 9 -37.83 -38.64 14.57
N TYR A 10 -37.14 -39.75 14.84
CA TYR A 10 -35.71 -39.74 15.16
C TYR A 10 -34.83 -39.49 13.93
N PHE A 11 -35.24 -39.97 12.75
CA PHE A 11 -34.54 -39.68 11.50
C PHE A 11 -34.51 -38.18 11.17
N PHE A 12 -35.63 -37.48 11.37
CA PHE A 12 -35.70 -36.03 11.19
C PHE A 12 -34.91 -35.28 12.26
N ALA A 13 -34.96 -35.71 13.52
CA ALA A 13 -34.20 -35.09 14.60
C ALA A 13 -32.67 -35.23 14.41
N ILE A 14 -32.20 -36.39 13.94
CA ILE A 14 -30.77 -36.61 13.65
C ILE A 14 -30.32 -35.76 12.45
N MET A 15 -31.14 -35.67 11.39
CA MET A 15 -30.81 -34.87 10.20
C MET A 15 -30.73 -33.35 10.50
N VAL A 16 -31.59 -32.83 11.40
CA VAL A 16 -31.55 -31.43 11.84
C VAL A 16 -30.34 -31.12 12.72
N VAL A 17 -29.91 -32.06 13.57
CA VAL A 17 -28.70 -31.90 14.40
C VAL A 17 -27.42 -31.98 13.56
N SER A 18 -27.36 -32.80 12.51
CA SER A 18 -26.21 -32.87 11.61
C SER A 18 -26.02 -31.62 10.74
N VAL A 19 -27.11 -30.92 10.39
CA VAL A 19 -27.06 -29.63 9.66
C VAL A 19 -26.60 -28.47 10.56
N LEU A 20 -26.63 -28.63 11.89
CA LEU A 20 -26.12 -27.64 12.84
C LEU A 20 -24.63 -27.81 13.20
N LEU A 21 -23.97 -28.86 12.68
CA LEU A 21 -22.53 -29.13 12.84
C LEU A 21 -21.72 -28.75 11.59
N SER A 22 -22.32 -28.10 10.60
CA SER A 22 -21.63 -27.67 9.39
C SER A 22 -20.97 -26.30 9.58
N SER A 23 -19.64 -26.33 9.66
CA SER A 23 -18.70 -25.24 9.42
C SER A 23 -18.72 -24.12 10.46
N PHE A 24 -17.87 -24.25 11.48
CA PHE A 24 -17.26 -23.04 12.04
C PHE A 24 -16.39 -22.45 10.91
N PRO A 25 -16.67 -21.25 10.39
CA PRO A 25 -15.70 -20.60 9.53
C PRO A 25 -14.41 -20.49 10.33
N ASN A 26 -13.31 -21.00 9.77
CA ASN A 26 -12.00 -20.67 10.31
C ASN A 26 -11.87 -19.16 10.17
N ALA A 27 -11.96 -18.44 11.29
CA ALA A 27 -11.70 -17.02 11.32
C ALA A 27 -10.18 -16.86 11.25
N TYR A 28 -9.66 -16.76 10.03
CA TYR A 28 -8.30 -16.27 9.80
C TYR A 28 -8.28 -14.77 10.07
N GLY A 29 -7.17 -14.25 10.61
CA GLY A 29 -7.00 -12.80 10.75
C GLY A 29 -7.08 -12.16 9.36
N GLN A 30 -8.02 -11.24 9.16
CA GLN A 30 -8.22 -10.57 7.87
C GLN A 30 -7.07 -9.63 7.52
N LEU A 31 -6.40 -9.09 8.56
CA LEU A 31 -5.17 -8.33 8.44
C LEU A 31 -4.04 -9.16 9.04
N VAL A 32 -3.03 -9.46 8.24
CA VAL A 32 -1.85 -10.24 8.66
C VAL A 32 -0.58 -9.45 8.42
N ILE A 33 0.45 -9.74 9.21
CA ILE A 33 1.82 -9.34 8.85
C ILE A 33 2.28 -10.33 7.78
N ASN A 34 2.55 -9.84 6.57
CA ASN A 34 2.98 -10.66 5.43
C ASN A 34 4.50 -10.82 5.43
N GLU A 35 5.24 -9.72 5.56
CA GLU A 35 6.70 -9.70 5.52
C GLU A 35 7.29 -8.78 6.59
N ILE A 36 8.53 -9.08 7.00
CA ILE A 36 9.32 -8.24 7.90
C ILE A 36 10.77 -8.28 7.43
N CYS A 37 11.40 -7.11 7.32
CA CYS A 37 12.83 -6.96 7.04
C CYS A 37 13.49 -6.17 8.17
N PRO A 38 13.94 -6.85 9.24
CA PRO A 38 14.77 -6.20 10.25
C PRO A 38 16.20 -6.08 9.70
N ARG A 39 16.85 -4.94 9.95
CA ARG A 39 18.18 -4.60 9.43
C ARG A 39 18.23 -4.68 7.91
N ASN A 40 17.34 -3.95 7.27
CA ASN A 40 17.40 -3.69 5.84
C ASN A 40 18.73 -2.97 5.50
N SER A 41 19.44 -3.43 4.48
CA SER A 41 20.72 -2.82 4.07
C SER A 41 20.82 -2.55 2.58
N ASP A 42 19.99 -3.19 1.78
CA ASP A 42 20.10 -3.24 0.32
C ASP A 42 18.80 -3.61 -0.40
N VAL A 43 17.68 -3.82 0.31
CA VAL A 43 16.44 -4.32 -0.31
C VAL A 43 15.52 -3.19 -0.72
N LEU A 44 15.18 -2.31 0.22
CA LEU A 44 14.14 -1.29 0.02
C LEU A 44 14.57 0.04 0.65
N PRO A 45 15.07 1.00 -0.13
CA PRO A 45 15.34 2.34 0.40
C PRO A 45 14.02 3.09 0.65
N ASP A 46 13.99 3.94 1.67
CA ASP A 46 12.96 4.96 1.83
C ASP A 46 13.19 6.17 0.90
N GLU A 47 12.35 7.20 1.00
CA GLU A 47 12.43 8.39 0.15
C GLU A 47 13.73 9.20 0.30
N ASP A 48 14.44 9.03 1.41
CA ASP A 48 15.73 9.67 1.68
C ASP A 48 16.91 8.76 1.30
N ASN A 49 16.64 7.67 0.58
CA ASN A 49 17.59 6.62 0.20
C ASN A 49 18.24 5.92 1.41
N SER A 50 17.52 5.85 2.53
CA SER A 50 17.92 5.15 3.75
C SER A 50 17.27 3.76 3.84
N PHE A 51 18.04 2.78 4.29
CA PHE A 51 17.59 1.39 4.43
C PHE A 51 17.11 1.14 5.86
N ASN A 52 15.93 1.67 6.17
CA ASN A 52 15.29 1.45 7.46
C ASN A 52 14.60 0.08 7.52
N ASP A 53 14.42 -0.44 8.73
CA ASP A 53 13.58 -1.62 8.98
C ASP A 53 12.18 -1.38 8.40
N TRP A 54 11.56 -2.42 7.86
CA TRP A 54 10.18 -2.32 7.38
C TRP A 54 9.42 -3.61 7.65
N PHE A 55 8.09 -3.49 7.63
CA PHE A 55 7.19 -4.63 7.62
C PHE A 55 6.03 -4.36 6.67
N GLU A 56 5.46 -5.43 6.16
CA GLU A 56 4.30 -5.38 5.27
C GLU A 56 3.10 -6.01 5.95
N ILE A 57 1.95 -5.35 5.84
CA ILE A 57 0.66 -5.91 6.20
C ILE A 57 -0.13 -6.25 4.93
N LEU A 58 -0.88 -7.34 4.98
CA LEU A 58 -1.74 -7.81 3.90
C LEU A 58 -3.18 -7.93 4.40
N ASN A 59 -4.11 -7.35 3.64
CA ASN A 59 -5.52 -7.65 3.78
C ASN A 59 -5.83 -8.93 2.99
N THR A 60 -6.09 -10.04 3.67
CA THR A 60 -6.40 -11.35 3.06
C THR A 60 -7.90 -11.57 2.87
N SER A 61 -8.72 -10.53 3.04
CA SER A 61 -10.17 -10.62 2.92
C SER A 61 -10.68 -9.98 1.65
N ASP A 62 -11.90 -10.35 1.26
CA ASP A 62 -12.60 -9.80 0.10
C ASP A 62 -13.20 -8.40 0.36
N ASP A 63 -13.07 -7.87 1.58
CA ASP A 63 -13.61 -6.59 2.02
C ASP A 63 -12.50 -5.60 2.38
N PRO A 64 -12.70 -4.28 2.15
CA PRO A 64 -11.74 -3.27 2.57
C PRO A 64 -11.67 -3.13 4.10
N ILE A 65 -10.46 -2.94 4.64
CA ILE A 65 -10.22 -2.77 6.08
C ILE A 65 -9.84 -1.32 6.38
N ASN A 66 -10.57 -0.67 7.29
CA ASN A 66 -10.22 0.65 7.80
C ASN A 66 -9.24 0.53 8.97
N LEU A 67 -8.01 1.05 8.79
CA LEU A 67 -6.93 1.03 9.79
C LEU A 67 -7.03 2.15 10.83
N ASN A 68 -8.04 3.03 10.74
CA ASN A 68 -8.25 4.07 11.75
C ASN A 68 -8.45 3.45 13.15
N GLY A 69 -7.63 3.87 14.10
CA GLY A 69 -7.63 3.33 15.47
C GLY A 69 -6.88 2.01 15.64
N TRP A 70 -6.16 1.55 14.61
CA TRP A 70 -5.22 0.43 14.73
C TRP A 70 -3.85 0.91 15.16
N TYR A 71 -3.10 0.02 15.81
CA TYR A 71 -1.78 0.35 16.34
C TYR A 71 -0.76 -0.75 16.04
N VAL A 72 0.51 -0.36 16.02
CA VAL A 72 1.68 -1.24 15.98
C VAL A 72 2.52 -1.00 17.22
N SER A 73 2.99 -2.07 17.83
CA SER A 73 3.89 -2.01 18.98
C SER A 73 4.81 -3.21 19.06
N ASP A 74 6.04 -2.95 19.50
CA ASP A 74 7.05 -3.93 19.91
C ASP A 74 7.09 -4.12 21.44
N ASN A 75 6.23 -3.40 22.18
CA ASN A 75 6.22 -3.37 23.64
C ASN A 75 4.84 -3.75 24.17
N ILE A 76 4.75 -4.92 24.80
CA ILE A 76 3.51 -5.45 25.36
C ILE A 76 2.89 -4.56 26.46
N SER A 77 3.70 -3.75 27.13
CA SER A 77 3.22 -2.78 28.12
C SER A 77 2.74 -1.46 27.51
N ASN A 78 2.97 -1.24 26.22
CA ASN A 78 2.48 -0.09 25.47
C ASN A 78 1.94 -0.55 24.09
N PRO A 79 0.79 -1.23 24.03
CA PRO A 79 0.26 -1.78 22.77
C PRO A 79 -0.14 -0.71 21.75
N GLU A 80 -0.34 0.54 22.17
CA GLU A 80 -0.78 1.67 21.33
C GLU A 80 0.40 2.58 20.90
N LYS A 81 1.60 2.02 20.76
CA LYS A 81 2.85 2.78 20.56
C LYS A 81 2.84 3.65 19.29
N TRP A 82 2.37 3.14 18.17
CA TRP A 82 2.24 3.89 16.92
C TRP A 82 0.87 3.62 16.30
N ALA A 83 0.13 4.69 15.99
CA ALA A 83 -1.19 4.60 15.37
C ALA A 83 -1.08 4.68 13.86
N PHE A 84 -1.79 3.81 13.15
CA PHE A 84 -1.92 3.95 11.70
C PHE A 84 -2.62 5.28 11.35
N PRO A 85 -2.23 5.94 10.25
CA PRO A 85 -3.06 7.00 9.66
C PRO A 85 -4.44 6.44 9.26
N SER A 86 -5.43 7.32 9.11
CA SER A 86 -6.74 6.92 8.60
C SER A 86 -6.60 6.45 7.15
N PHE A 87 -6.61 5.14 6.95
CA PHE A 87 -6.44 4.50 5.65
C PHE A 87 -7.40 3.33 5.49
N ILE A 88 -7.90 3.15 4.27
CA ILE A 88 -8.73 2.01 3.90
C ILE A 88 -7.86 1.11 3.03
N LEU A 89 -7.39 0.00 3.59
CA LEU A 89 -6.61 -1.00 2.87
C LEU A 89 -7.57 -1.86 2.03
N PRO A 90 -7.47 -1.84 0.68
CA PRO A 90 -8.37 -2.60 -0.17
C PRO A 90 -8.22 -4.13 0.02
N PRO A 91 -9.18 -4.94 -0.48
CA PRO A 91 -9.05 -6.40 -0.56
C PRO A 91 -7.77 -6.83 -1.26
N ASP A 92 -7.18 -7.95 -0.82
CA ASP A 92 -5.98 -8.57 -1.40
C ASP A 92 -4.79 -7.61 -1.64
N SER A 93 -4.73 -6.52 -0.87
CA SER A 93 -3.73 -5.45 -1.02
C SER A 93 -2.76 -5.42 0.15
N HIS A 94 -1.54 -4.98 -0.14
CA HIS A 94 -0.48 -4.82 0.85
C HIS A 94 -0.23 -3.36 1.19
N LEU A 95 0.30 -3.12 2.40
CA LEU A 95 0.84 -1.83 2.82
C LEU A 95 2.20 -2.06 3.47
N VAL A 96 3.23 -1.45 2.91
CA VAL A 96 4.57 -1.41 3.50
C VAL A 96 4.64 -0.26 4.49
N VAL A 97 5.18 -0.54 5.67
CA VAL A 97 5.42 0.44 6.73
C VAL A 97 6.90 0.49 7.05
N ILE A 98 7.50 1.66 6.86
CA ILE A 98 8.89 1.94 7.23
C ILE A 98 8.96 2.25 8.72
N ALA A 99 9.84 1.57 9.45
CA ALA A 99 10.05 1.69 10.88
C ALA A 99 11.27 2.59 11.19
N ASP A 100 11.29 3.80 10.62
CA ASP A 100 12.38 4.79 10.71
C ASP A 100 12.34 5.65 12.00
N ARG A 101 11.34 5.46 12.87
CA ARG A 101 11.01 6.27 14.05
C ARG A 101 10.41 7.64 13.76
N GLU A 102 10.01 7.90 12.52
CA GLU A 102 9.26 9.08 12.15
C GLU A 102 7.74 8.81 12.17
N ASN A 103 6.95 9.90 12.08
CA ASN A 103 5.49 9.81 12.06
C ASN A 103 4.94 10.44 10.78
N LYS A 104 5.39 9.88 9.65
CA LYS A 104 4.92 10.27 8.33
C LYS A 104 3.52 9.68 8.12
N LYS A 105 2.57 10.55 7.75
CA LYS A 105 1.16 10.18 7.53
C LYS A 105 0.77 10.12 6.06
N ALA A 106 1.65 10.58 5.19
CA ALA A 106 1.49 10.39 3.76
C ALA A 106 1.65 8.90 3.48
N ILE A 107 0.70 8.33 2.74
CA ILE A 107 0.77 6.95 2.30
C ILE A 107 1.21 7.01 0.85
N VAL A 108 2.36 6.39 0.59
CA VAL A 108 2.87 6.18 -0.75
C VAL A 108 2.49 4.75 -1.10
N ASP A 109 1.38 4.57 -1.82
CA ASP A 109 0.85 3.26 -2.21
C ASP A 109 1.42 2.76 -3.55
N HIS A 110 2.24 3.57 -4.22
CA HIS A 110 3.03 3.20 -5.37
C HIS A 110 4.24 4.13 -5.53
N TRP A 111 5.39 3.60 -5.94
CA TRP A 111 6.45 4.42 -6.53
C TRP A 111 6.13 4.63 -8.02
N GLU A 112 5.25 5.58 -8.32
CA GLU A 112 5.17 6.11 -9.67
C GLU A 112 6.17 7.26 -9.76
N THR A 113 7.24 7.05 -10.52
CA THR A 113 7.90 8.17 -11.15
C THR A 113 6.94 8.65 -12.25
N ILE A 114 6.21 9.74 -12.02
CA ILE A 114 5.39 10.42 -13.06
C ILE A 114 6.27 10.79 -14.27
N VAL A 115 7.59 10.86 -14.06
CA VAL A 115 8.60 11.20 -15.05
C VAL A 115 9.45 9.97 -15.38
N HIS A 116 9.05 9.18 -16.38
CA HIS A 116 9.93 8.12 -16.85
C HIS A 116 11.16 8.73 -17.53
N ALA A 117 12.35 8.19 -17.20
CA ALA A 117 13.61 8.62 -17.81
C ALA A 117 13.64 8.37 -19.33
N GLU A 118 12.73 7.56 -19.85
CA GLU A 118 12.66 7.22 -21.28
C GLU A 118 11.77 8.18 -22.08
N GLU A 119 10.93 8.99 -21.43
CA GLU A 119 9.94 9.86 -22.09
C GLU A 119 10.50 11.22 -22.48
N ILE A 120 9.92 11.86 -23.51
CA ILE A 120 10.28 13.23 -23.92
C ILE A 120 9.45 14.23 -23.12
N TRP A 121 10.14 15.14 -22.44
CA TRP A 121 9.58 16.16 -21.57
C TRP A 121 9.85 17.55 -22.10
N LYS A 122 8.86 18.43 -21.95
CA LYS A 122 9.05 19.87 -22.16
C LYS A 122 9.63 20.54 -20.91
N TYR A 123 10.63 21.38 -21.07
CA TYR A 123 11.29 22.10 -19.99
C TYR A 123 11.60 23.56 -20.36
N TRP A 124 11.67 24.41 -19.33
CA TRP A 124 12.04 25.82 -19.44
C TRP A 124 13.31 26.10 -18.65
N LEU A 125 14.30 26.73 -19.28
CA LEU A 125 15.53 27.15 -18.61
C LEU A 125 15.35 28.57 -18.04
N PRO A 126 15.57 28.80 -16.74
CA PRO A 126 15.32 30.09 -16.09
C PRO A 126 16.46 31.10 -16.36
N PHE A 127 16.86 31.28 -17.61
CA PHE A 127 17.71 32.40 -18.02
C PHE A 127 16.91 33.70 -18.15
N GLU A 128 15.58 33.60 -18.21
CA GLU A 128 14.62 34.70 -18.16
C GLU A 128 13.47 34.37 -17.20
N ASN A 129 12.76 35.41 -16.74
CA ASN A 129 11.57 35.23 -15.91
C ASN A 129 10.53 34.42 -16.67
N MET A 130 10.06 33.34 -16.04
CA MET A 130 9.00 32.51 -16.59
C MET A 130 7.70 33.32 -16.75
N ASP A 131 6.96 33.09 -17.83
CA ASP A 131 5.67 33.73 -18.04
C ASP A 131 4.74 33.42 -16.84
N PRO A 132 4.22 34.42 -16.11
CA PRO A 132 3.34 34.19 -14.96
C PRO A 132 2.09 33.36 -15.25
N VAL A 133 1.65 33.27 -16.52
CA VAL A 133 0.43 32.56 -16.93
C VAL A 133 0.66 31.15 -17.45
N TRP A 134 1.87 30.59 -17.31
CA TRP A 134 2.23 29.24 -17.77
C TRP A 134 1.29 28.11 -17.29
N LYS A 135 0.56 28.32 -16.19
CA LYS A 135 -0.39 27.34 -15.61
C LYS A 135 -1.80 27.41 -16.20
N THR A 136 -2.05 28.31 -17.15
CA THR A 136 -3.38 28.47 -17.73
C THR A 136 -3.64 27.42 -18.80
N LEU A 137 -4.89 26.96 -18.91
CA LEU A 137 -5.29 25.83 -19.78
C LEU A 137 -4.91 26.01 -21.27
N ASN A 138 -4.78 27.26 -21.73
CA ASN A 138 -4.49 27.60 -23.12
C ASN A 138 -3.11 28.26 -23.28
N TYR A 139 -2.20 28.04 -22.33
CA TYR A 139 -0.84 28.54 -22.46
C TYR A 139 -0.12 27.87 -23.64
N ASP A 140 0.54 28.67 -24.47
CA ASP A 140 1.34 28.17 -25.60
C ASP A 140 2.75 27.82 -25.11
N ASP A 141 3.01 26.53 -24.97
CA ASP A 141 4.29 25.95 -24.56
C ASP A 141 5.16 25.52 -25.76
N SER A 142 4.85 25.96 -26.98
CA SER A 142 5.60 25.59 -28.19
C SER A 142 7.06 26.07 -28.19
N LEU A 143 7.38 27.04 -27.34
CA LEU A 143 8.72 27.57 -27.14
C LEU A 143 9.52 26.84 -26.04
N TRP A 144 8.90 25.89 -25.32
CA TRP A 144 9.61 25.09 -24.34
C TRP A 144 10.56 24.12 -25.06
N LEU A 145 11.71 23.88 -24.45
CA LEU A 145 12.66 22.91 -24.95
C LEU A 145 12.14 21.49 -24.69
N GLU A 146 12.55 20.52 -25.50
CA GLU A 146 12.19 19.11 -25.32
C GLU A 146 13.44 18.27 -25.07
N GLY A 147 13.34 17.33 -24.13
CA GLY A 147 14.45 16.47 -23.75
C GLY A 147 13.96 15.17 -23.11
N GLN A 148 14.72 14.09 -23.31
CA GLN A 148 14.42 12.81 -22.68
C GLN A 148 14.64 12.88 -21.16
N GLY A 149 13.76 12.27 -20.36
CA GLY A 149 13.83 12.29 -18.90
C GLY A 149 15.16 11.75 -18.35
N GLY A 150 15.46 12.01 -17.08
CA GLY A 150 16.83 11.85 -16.55
C GLY A 150 17.62 13.14 -16.78
N PHE A 151 17.11 14.22 -16.19
CA PHE A 151 17.77 15.52 -16.16
C PHE A 151 18.71 15.57 -14.95
N GLY A 152 19.95 16.00 -15.14
CA GLY A 152 20.91 16.15 -14.07
C GLY A 152 22.09 17.02 -14.48
N ARG A 153 23.23 16.85 -13.80
CA ARG A 153 24.35 17.78 -13.89
C ARG A 153 25.68 17.07 -14.12
N GLY A 154 25.92 16.68 -15.37
CA GLY A 154 27.28 16.63 -15.93
C GLY A 154 28.19 15.53 -15.38
N ASP A 155 27.61 14.51 -14.76
CA ASP A 155 28.21 13.24 -14.33
C ASP A 155 28.10 12.13 -15.39
N GLY A 156 27.39 12.40 -16.49
CA GLY A 156 27.43 11.59 -17.70
C GLY A 156 26.46 10.41 -17.72
N ASP A 157 25.51 10.39 -16.79
CA ASP A 157 24.39 9.45 -16.71
C ASP A 157 23.04 10.08 -17.07
N ASP A 158 23.02 11.37 -17.44
CA ASP A 158 21.83 12.10 -17.88
C ASP A 158 21.51 11.85 -19.36
N ASN A 159 20.23 11.65 -19.68
CA ASN A 159 19.77 11.57 -21.08
C ASN A 159 19.60 12.95 -21.71
N THR A 160 19.27 13.97 -20.91
CA THR A 160 19.23 15.37 -21.35
C THR A 160 20.28 16.19 -20.64
N ILE A 161 21.25 16.67 -21.42
CA ILE A 161 22.29 17.58 -20.93
C ILE A 161 21.75 19.01 -20.98
N LEU A 162 21.57 19.61 -19.80
CA LEU A 162 21.25 21.03 -19.66
C LEU A 162 22.53 21.88 -19.84
N PRO A 163 22.44 23.06 -20.48
CA PRO A 163 23.60 23.95 -20.70
C PRO A 163 24.16 24.58 -19.42
#